data_AF-F7R0Z9-F1
#
_entry.id   AF-F7R0Z9-F1
#
_cell.length_a   1.000
_cell.length_b   1.000
_cell.length_c   1.000
_cell.angle_alpha   90.00
_cell.angle_beta   90.00
_cell.angle_gamma   90.00
#
_symmetry.space_group_name_H-M   'P 1'
#
loop_
_entity.id
_entity.type
_entity.pdbx_description
1 polymer ?
#
loop_
_entity_poly.entity_id
_entity_poly.type
_entity_poly.pdbx_seq_one_letter_code
_entity_poly.pdbx_strand_id
1 'polypeptide(L)'
;MIVSVIRAIVQLTIVGYVLKYIFSLNNILVTAAMILIIIFNAARNAANRGKGIPKLFWPSFISILTSTSITLLGLVLSGAIKFIPSQIIPISGMIASNSMVAIGLCYKQMKTKFHDEHQRIEEKLALGAQPFQACANIVQTCVKTGMQPTIDSAKTYGIVSLPGMMSGLIFAGVDPVFAIKYQIMVVFMLLSATSLASVCSSYIAYRRFFNDEFQIIID
;
A
#
# COMPACT_ATOMS: atom_id res chain seq x y z
N MET A 1 -19.03 -0.42 17.16
CA MET A 1 -17.74 -0.52 17.88
C MET A 1 -17.53 -1.90 18.48
N ILE A 2 -18.42 -2.39 19.35
CA ILE A 2 -18.30 -3.71 20.01
C ILE A 2 -18.14 -4.87 19.00
N VAL A 3 -18.99 -4.92 17.96
CA VAL A 3 -18.89 -5.96 16.90
C VAL A 3 -17.54 -5.93 16.18
N SER A 4 -16.99 -4.74 15.92
CA SER A 4 -15.68 -4.58 15.27
C SER A 4 -14.53 -5.05 16.18
N VAL A 5 -14.62 -4.77 17.48
CA VAL A 5 -13.64 -5.21 18.48
C VAL A 5 -13.66 -6.73 18.61
N ILE A 6 -14.84 -7.34 18.77
CA ILE A 6 -14.98 -8.80 18.85
C ILE A 6 -14.42 -9.46 17.59
N ARG A 7 -14.78 -8.95 16.41
CA ARG A 7 -14.24 -9.45 15.13
C ARG A 7 -12.72 -9.34 15.07
N ALA A 8 -12.15 -8.23 15.52
CA ALA A 8 -10.70 -8.03 15.53
C ALA A 8 -10.00 -9.03 16.46
N ILE A 9 -10.53 -9.26 17.66
CA ILE A 9 -10.00 -10.25 18.61
C ILE A 9 -10.00 -11.65 17.96
N VAL A 10 -11.14 -12.09 17.44
CA VAL A 10 -11.27 -13.39 16.79
C VAL A 10 -10.31 -13.52 15.60
N GLN A 11 -10.22 -12.49 14.75
CA GLN A 11 -9.31 -12.49 13.59
C GLN A 11 -7.84 -12.57 14.01
N LEU A 12 -7.42 -11.77 14.99
CA LEU A 12 -6.04 -11.77 15.47
C LEU A 12 -5.67 -13.12 16.11
N THR A 13 -6.58 -13.72 16.89
CA THR A 13 -6.37 -15.05 17.47
C THR A 13 -6.21 -16.11 16.38
N ILE A 14 -7.12 -16.14 15.39
CA ILE A 14 -7.05 -17.10 14.27
C ILE A 14 -5.74 -16.93 13.49
N VAL A 15 -5.40 -15.69 13.11
CA VAL A 15 -4.17 -15.39 12.36
C VAL A 15 -2.92 -15.80 13.14
N GLY A 16 -2.90 -15.59 14.46
CA GLY A 16 -1.79 -16.04 15.32
C GLY A 16 -1.56 -17.55 15.26
N TYR A 17 -2.64 -18.35 15.35
CA TYR A 17 -2.54 -19.81 15.23
C TYR A 17 -2.13 -20.26 13.82
N VAL A 18 -2.69 -19.64 12.78
CA VAL A 18 -2.33 -19.91 11.39
C VAL A 18 -0.85 -19.64 11.15
N LEU A 19 -0.32 -18.50 11.61
CA LEU A 19 1.09 -18.15 11.48
C LEU A 19 1.99 -19.15 12.21
N LYS A 20 1.61 -19.61 13.41
CA LYS A 20 2.36 -20.63 14.15
C LYS A 20 2.53 -21.91 13.32
N TYR A 21 1.45 -22.37 12.68
CA TYR A 21 1.48 -23.57 11.83
C TYR A 21 2.28 -23.36 10.54
N ILE A 22 2.12 -22.20 9.88
CA ILE A 22 2.86 -21.87 8.65
C ILE A 22 4.37 -21.81 8.93
N PHE A 23 4.78 -21.23 10.06
CA PHE A 23 6.19 -21.15 10.45
C PHE A 23 6.79 -22.53 10.73
N SER A 24 6.01 -23.49 11.26
CA SER A 24 6.50 -24.86 11.45
C SER A 24 6.63 -25.66 10.15
N LEU A 25 5.82 -25.37 9.13
CA LEU A 25 5.85 -26.10 7.86
C LEU A 25 7.05 -25.75 6.98
N ASN A 26 7.65 -24.57 7.19
CA ASN A 26 8.78 -24.02 6.41
C ASN A 26 8.67 -24.23 4.89
N ASN A 27 7.46 -24.12 4.34
CA ASN A 27 7.17 -24.40 2.94
C ASN A 27 6.96 -23.09 2.15
N ILE A 28 7.72 -22.93 1.06
CA ILE A 28 7.70 -21.76 0.19
C ILE A 28 6.33 -21.56 -0.45
N LEU A 29 5.65 -22.64 -0.86
CA LEU A 29 4.33 -22.57 -1.49
C LEU A 29 3.27 -22.02 -0.52
N VAL A 30 3.30 -22.49 0.74
CA VAL A 30 2.38 -22.03 1.78
C VAL A 30 2.64 -20.56 2.12
N THR A 31 3.91 -20.16 2.15
CA THR A 31 4.33 -18.77 2.36
C THR A 31 3.85 -17.85 1.24
N ALA A 32 4.04 -18.26 -0.02
CA ALA A 32 3.58 -17.52 -1.19
C ALA A 32 2.04 -17.40 -1.22
N ALA A 33 1.32 -18.49 -0.88
CA ALA A 33 -0.13 -18.47 -0.78
C ALA A 33 -0.62 -17.48 0.29
N MET A 34 0.05 -17.42 1.46
CA MET A 34 -0.27 -16.46 2.51
C MET A 34 -0.06 -15.01 2.07
N ILE A 35 1.04 -14.73 1.37
CA ILE A 35 1.32 -13.40 0.81
C ILE A 35 0.24 -13.02 -0.22
N LEU A 36 -0.17 -13.94 -1.08
CA LEU A 36 -1.26 -13.68 -2.04
C LEU A 36 -2.59 -13.38 -1.35
N ILE A 37 -2.94 -14.10 -0.27
CA ILE A 37 -4.15 -13.83 0.52
C ILE A 37 -4.09 -12.42 1.13
N ILE A 38 -2.94 -12.02 1.65
CA ILE A 38 -2.71 -10.67 2.18
C ILE A 38 -2.92 -9.63 1.08
N ILE A 39 -2.25 -9.79 -0.06
CA ILE A 39 -2.32 -8.86 -1.20
C ILE A 39 -3.75 -8.76 -1.74
N PHE A 40 -4.46 -9.89 -1.87
CA PHE A 40 -5.84 -9.94 -2.34
C PHE A 40 -6.77 -9.15 -1.42
N ASN A 41 -6.69 -9.37 -0.10
CA ASN A 41 -7.50 -8.64 0.87
C ASN A 41 -7.15 -7.16 0.93
N ALA A 42 -5.86 -6.83 0.87
CA ALA A 42 -5.36 -5.46 0.82
C ALA A 42 -5.89 -4.72 -0.43
N ALA A 43 -5.84 -5.37 -1.60
CA ALA A 43 -6.35 -4.82 -2.86
C ALA A 43 -7.87 -4.58 -2.81
N ARG A 44 -8.63 -5.53 -2.27
CA ARG A 44 -10.08 -5.38 -2.08
C ARG A 44 -10.42 -4.20 -1.17
N ASN A 45 -9.70 -4.07 -0.05
CA ASN A 45 -9.89 -2.96 0.88
C ASN A 45 -9.49 -1.61 0.28
N ALA A 46 -8.40 -1.56 -0.49
CA ALA A 46 -7.99 -0.35 -1.21
C ALA A 46 -9.04 0.05 -2.26
N ALA A 47 -9.53 -0.88 -3.07
CA ALA A 47 -10.58 -0.63 -4.05
C ALA A 47 -11.88 -0.12 -3.41
N ASN A 48 -12.26 -0.67 -2.25
CA ASN A 48 -13.42 -0.21 -1.49
C ASN A 48 -13.30 1.24 -0.96
N ARG A 49 -12.10 1.82 -0.91
CA ARG A 49 -11.91 3.24 -0.57
C ARG A 49 -12.19 4.18 -1.76
N GLY A 50 -12.14 3.67 -2.99
CA GLY A 50 -12.44 4.41 -4.22
C GLY A 50 -13.87 4.19 -4.76
N LYS A 51 -14.87 4.01 -3.89
CA LYS A 51 -16.26 3.78 -4.30
C LYS A 51 -16.74 4.85 -5.30
N GLY A 52 -17.29 4.39 -6.43
CA GLY A 52 -17.70 5.23 -7.56
C GLY A 52 -16.74 5.19 -8.75
N ILE A 53 -15.53 4.63 -8.60
CA ILE A 53 -14.62 4.43 -9.73
C ILE A 53 -14.72 2.96 -10.20
N PRO A 54 -14.99 2.69 -11.48
CA PRO A 54 -15.21 1.34 -11.97
C PRO A 54 -13.94 0.49 -11.96
N LYS A 55 -14.11 -0.80 -11.61
CA LYS A 55 -13.09 -1.86 -11.76
C LYS A 55 -11.74 -1.59 -11.05
N LEU A 56 -11.74 -0.90 -9.91
CA LEU A 56 -10.53 -0.58 -9.14
C LEU A 56 -9.80 -1.76 -8.48
N PHE A 57 -10.42 -2.93 -8.41
CA PHE A 57 -9.79 -4.12 -7.82
C PHE A 57 -8.49 -4.51 -8.54
N TRP A 58 -8.52 -4.59 -9.88
CA TRP A 58 -7.35 -4.98 -10.68
C TRP A 58 -6.20 -3.96 -10.62
N PRO A 59 -6.44 -2.64 -10.79
CA PRO A 59 -5.42 -1.63 -10.54
C PRO A 59 -4.80 -1.74 -9.14
N SER A 60 -5.62 -1.94 -8.10
CA SER A 60 -5.13 -2.13 -6.72
C SER A 60 -4.28 -3.38 -6.58
N PHE A 61 -4.75 -4.51 -7.09
CA PHE A 61 -4.09 -5.81 -6.96
C PHE A 61 -2.73 -5.80 -7.66
N ILE A 62 -2.67 -5.33 -8.91
CA ILE A 62 -1.42 -5.25 -9.66
C ILE A 62 -0.45 -4.31 -8.95
N SER A 63 -0.91 -3.15 -8.46
CA SER A 63 -0.03 -2.16 -7.83
C SER A 63 0.54 -2.64 -6.49
N ILE A 64 -0.26 -3.32 -5.66
CA ILE A 64 0.22 -3.90 -4.41
C ILE A 64 1.12 -5.10 -4.69
N LEU A 65 0.79 -5.93 -5.67
CA LEU A 65 1.60 -7.07 -6.06
C LEU A 65 2.97 -6.61 -6.56
N THR A 66 3.03 -5.63 -7.45
CA THR A 66 4.29 -5.10 -7.98
C THR A 66 5.09 -4.39 -6.89
N SER A 67 4.48 -3.51 -6.08
CA SER A 67 5.21 -2.83 -5.00
C SER A 67 5.76 -3.82 -3.98
N THR A 68 4.95 -4.78 -3.54
CA THR A 68 5.36 -5.80 -2.56
C THR A 68 6.46 -6.68 -3.12
N SER A 69 6.33 -7.14 -4.37
CA SER A 69 7.32 -8.03 -5.00
C SER A 69 8.65 -7.31 -5.22
N ILE A 70 8.63 -6.09 -5.76
CA ILE A 70 9.85 -5.30 -6.01
C ILE A 70 10.57 -5.00 -4.68
N THR A 71 9.83 -4.55 -3.67
CA THR A 71 10.42 -4.21 -2.37
C THR A 71 10.97 -5.44 -1.66
N LEU A 72 10.23 -6.55 -1.61
CA LEU A 72 10.72 -7.80 -0.99
C LEU A 72 11.95 -8.34 -1.72
N LEU A 73 11.92 -8.35 -3.05
CA LEU A 73 13.06 -8.81 -3.84
C LEU A 73 14.30 -7.97 -3.56
N GLY A 74 14.18 -6.65 -3.50
CA GLY A 74 15.28 -5.75 -3.14
C GLY A 74 15.86 -6.02 -1.74
N LEU A 75 15.02 -6.34 -0.75
CA LEU A 75 15.46 -6.68 0.61
C LEU A 75 16.17 -8.04 0.69
N VAL A 76 15.70 -9.02 -0.09
CA VAL A 76 16.30 -10.36 -0.12
C VAL A 76 17.62 -10.33 -0.87
N LEU A 77 17.68 -9.64 -2.02
CA LEU A 77 18.90 -9.52 -2.82
C LEU A 77 19.98 -8.68 -2.13
N SER A 78 19.60 -7.68 -1.34
CA SER A 78 20.56 -6.91 -0.53
C SER A 78 21.10 -7.68 0.69
N GLY A 79 20.56 -8.87 0.98
CA GLY A 79 20.91 -9.65 2.17
C GLY A 79 20.38 -9.07 3.47
N ALA A 80 19.53 -8.04 3.41
CA ALA A 80 18.96 -7.40 4.58
C ALA A 80 17.95 -8.31 5.32
N ILE A 81 17.24 -9.16 4.58
CA ILE A 81 16.27 -10.13 5.09
C ILE A 81 16.54 -11.51 4.51
N LYS A 82 16.41 -12.55 5.34
CA LYS A 82 16.52 -13.94 4.90
C LYS A 82 15.18 -14.40 4.35
N PHE A 83 15.21 -15.24 3.32
CA PHE A 83 13.99 -15.80 2.72
C PHE A 83 13.40 -16.91 3.62
N ILE A 84 12.89 -16.53 4.79
CA ILE A 84 12.31 -17.43 5.81
C ILE A 84 10.88 -16.96 6.11
N PRO A 85 9.90 -17.87 6.27
CA PRO A 85 8.49 -17.50 6.44
C PRO A 85 8.24 -16.51 7.59
N SER A 86 8.98 -16.64 8.69
CA SER A 86 8.87 -15.78 9.89
C SER A 86 9.26 -14.31 9.64
N GLN A 87 10.10 -14.03 8.64
CA GLN A 87 10.47 -12.66 8.26
C GLN A 87 9.60 -12.16 7.10
N ILE A 88 9.45 -12.97 6.05
CA ILE A 88 8.76 -12.53 4.83
C ILE A 88 7.29 -12.22 5.10
N ILE A 89 6.57 -13.06 5.84
CA ILE A 89 5.11 -12.90 5.99
C ILE A 89 4.76 -11.59 6.72
N PRO A 90 5.36 -11.27 7.89
CA PRO A 90 5.13 -9.98 8.54
C PRO A 90 5.53 -8.78 7.69
N ILE A 91 6.68 -8.84 7.01
CA ILE A 91 7.17 -7.73 6.17
C ILE A 91 6.24 -7.51 4.97
N SER A 92 5.81 -8.59 4.31
CA SER A 92 4.82 -8.52 3.23
C SER A 92 3.50 -7.92 3.71
N GLY A 93 3.05 -8.31 4.92
CA GLY A 93 1.88 -7.73 5.57
C GLY A 93 2.00 -6.22 5.79
N MET A 94 3.15 -5.76 6.29
CA MET A 94 3.42 -4.33 6.47
C MET A 94 3.44 -3.57 5.15
N ILE A 95 4.12 -4.10 4.14
CA ILE A 95 4.20 -3.48 2.81
C ILE A 95 2.79 -3.39 2.18
N ALA A 96 2.04 -4.49 2.18
CA ALA A 96 0.70 -4.54 1.59
C ALA A 96 -0.29 -3.64 2.33
N SER A 97 -0.24 -3.60 3.67
CA SER A 97 -1.10 -2.73 4.48
C SER A 97 -0.84 -1.24 4.23
N ASN A 98 0.43 -0.81 4.23
CA ASN A 98 0.78 0.59 3.93
C ASN A 98 0.46 0.96 2.49
N SER A 99 0.71 0.05 1.53
CA SER A 99 0.34 0.24 0.12
C SER A 99 -1.18 0.37 -0.03
N MET A 100 -1.98 -0.46 0.66
CA MET A 100 -3.45 -0.36 0.67
C MET A 100 -3.93 1.00 1.17
N VAL A 101 -3.33 1.50 2.26
CA VAL A 101 -3.69 2.81 2.82
C VAL A 101 -3.39 3.91 1.81
N ALA A 102 -2.19 3.90 1.23
CA ALA A 102 -1.74 4.89 0.26
C ALA A 102 -2.60 4.90 -1.01
N ILE A 103 -2.82 3.74 -1.63
CA ILE A 103 -3.68 3.57 -2.81
C ILE A 103 -5.10 4.05 -2.52
N GLY A 104 -5.66 3.67 -1.38
CA GLY A 104 -7.01 4.07 -1.02
C GLY A 104 -7.16 5.58 -0.81
N LEU A 105 -6.12 6.27 -0.34
CA LEU A 105 -6.07 7.73 -0.29
C LEU A 105 -5.92 8.34 -1.68
N CYS A 106 -5.07 7.77 -2.55
CA CYS A 106 -4.96 8.18 -3.94
C CYS A 106 -6.31 8.13 -4.64
N TYR A 107 -7.07 7.03 -4.52
CA TYR A 107 -8.37 6.91 -5.16
C TYR A 107 -9.41 7.88 -4.63
N LYS A 108 -9.45 8.10 -3.32
CA LYS A 108 -10.34 9.10 -2.73
C LYS A 108 -10.02 10.49 -3.26
N GLN A 109 -8.73 10.84 -3.30
CA GLN A 109 -8.28 12.14 -3.80
C GLN A 109 -8.52 12.28 -5.31
N MET A 110 -8.32 11.22 -6.09
CA MET A 110 -8.60 11.19 -7.53
C MET A 110 -10.06 11.49 -7.78
N LYS A 111 -10.97 10.79 -7.11
CA LYS A 111 -12.41 11.03 -7.27
C LYS A 111 -12.76 12.50 -7.04
N THR A 112 -12.30 13.08 -5.93
CA THR A 112 -12.53 14.48 -5.61
C THR A 112 -11.93 15.40 -6.68
N LYS A 113 -10.68 15.18 -7.09
CA LYS A 113 -10.00 16.05 -8.06
C LYS A 113 -10.55 15.98 -9.46
N PHE A 114 -10.95 14.80 -9.94
CA PHE A 114 -11.59 14.66 -11.24
C PHE A 114 -12.96 15.34 -11.25
N HIS A 115 -13.70 15.29 -10.13
CA HIS A 115 -14.96 16.01 -9.99
C HIS A 115 -14.77 17.54 -9.92
N ASP A 116 -13.89 18.01 -9.04
CA ASP A 116 -13.65 19.45 -8.82
C ASP A 116 -13.00 20.14 -10.03
N GLU A 117 -12.13 19.44 -10.75
CA GLU A 117 -11.37 19.99 -11.88
C GLU A 117 -11.95 19.53 -13.24
N HIS A 118 -13.17 18.99 -13.27
CA HIS A 118 -13.83 18.47 -14.47
C HIS A 118 -13.77 19.45 -15.64
N GLN A 119 -14.27 20.66 -15.42
CA GLN A 119 -14.29 21.75 -16.42
C GLN A 119 -12.91 22.01 -17.02
N ARG A 120 -11.86 22.03 -16.19
CA ARG A 120 -10.48 22.27 -16.65
C ARG A 120 -9.91 21.11 -17.45
N ILE A 121 -10.32 19.88 -17.16
CA ILE A 121 -9.91 18.71 -17.93
C ILE A 121 -10.57 18.78 -19.32
N GLU A 122 -11.87 19.08 -19.40
CA GLU A 122 -12.59 19.22 -20.66
C GLU A 122 -12.06 20.36 -21.54
N GLU A 123 -11.73 21.51 -20.94
CA GLU A 123 -11.10 22.63 -21.67
C GLU A 123 -9.79 22.20 -22.34
N LYS A 124 -8.96 21.42 -21.64
CA LYS A 124 -7.70 20.91 -22.22
C LYS A 124 -7.96 19.88 -23.32
N LEU A 125 -8.92 18.98 -23.14
CA LEU A 125 -9.30 17.99 -24.15
C LEU A 125 -9.85 18.68 -25.41
N ALA A 126 -10.68 19.72 -25.25
CA ALA A 126 -11.21 20.52 -26.36
C ALA A 126 -10.11 21.26 -27.14
N LEU A 127 -9.01 21.61 -26.47
CA LEU A 127 -7.80 22.15 -27.09
C LEU A 127 -6.88 21.08 -27.71
N GLY A 128 -7.29 19.80 -27.72
CA GLY A 128 -6.56 18.69 -28.31
C GLY A 128 -5.51 18.03 -27.40
N ALA A 129 -5.52 18.32 -26.09
CA ALA A 129 -4.61 17.66 -25.16
C ALA A 129 -4.94 16.17 -25.01
N GLN A 130 -3.92 15.33 -24.85
CA GLN A 130 -4.11 13.92 -24.54
C GLN A 130 -4.67 13.74 -23.11
N PRO A 131 -5.45 12.69 -22.81
CA PRO A 131 -6.07 12.48 -21.50
C PRO A 131 -5.08 12.56 -20.33
N PHE A 132 -3.89 11.97 -20.49
CA PHE A 132 -2.86 12.03 -19.47
C PHE A 132 -2.31 13.45 -19.28
N GLN A 133 -2.15 14.24 -20.35
CA GLN A 133 -1.71 15.63 -20.24
C GLN A 133 -2.77 16.50 -19.53
N ALA A 134 -4.05 16.21 -19.78
CA ALA A 134 -5.14 16.94 -19.15
C ALA A 134 -5.16 16.73 -17.62
N CYS A 135 -4.91 15.50 -17.16
CA CYS A 135 -4.98 15.12 -15.74
C CYS A 135 -3.62 14.92 -15.04
N ALA A 136 -2.48 15.20 -15.67
CA ALA A 136 -1.15 14.91 -15.10
C ALA A 136 -0.93 15.52 -13.70
N ASN A 137 -1.34 16.79 -13.51
CA ASN A 137 -1.25 17.47 -12.22
C ASN A 137 -2.13 16.82 -11.14
N ILE A 138 -3.30 16.31 -11.53
CA ILE A 138 -4.21 15.60 -10.64
C ILE A 138 -3.54 14.31 -10.17
N VAL A 139 -3.01 13.52 -11.11
CA VAL A 139 -2.28 12.26 -10.80
C VAL A 139 -1.12 12.53 -9.84
N GLN A 140 -0.29 13.53 -10.10
CA GLN A 140 0.83 13.89 -9.22
C GLN A 140 0.37 14.28 -7.81
N THR A 141 -0.70 15.08 -7.72
CA THR A 141 -1.27 15.50 -6.43
C THR A 141 -1.79 14.29 -5.66
N CYS A 142 -2.49 13.38 -6.32
CA CYS A 142 -3.02 12.17 -5.68
C CYS A 142 -1.92 11.24 -5.17
N VAL A 143 -0.82 11.10 -5.91
CA VAL A 143 0.37 10.34 -5.46
C VAL A 143 0.95 10.97 -4.19
N LYS A 144 1.12 12.30 -4.16
CA LYS A 144 1.61 13.02 -2.97
C LYS A 144 0.69 12.80 -1.76
N THR A 145 -0.62 12.90 -1.96
CA THR A 145 -1.62 12.65 -0.90
C THR A 145 -1.56 11.21 -0.38
N GLY A 146 -1.38 10.21 -1.26
CA GLY A 146 -1.27 8.81 -0.86
C GLY A 146 -0.03 8.51 -0.01
N MET A 147 1.10 9.15 -0.33
CA MET A 147 2.37 8.98 0.40
C MET A 147 2.42 9.73 1.73
N GLN A 148 1.54 10.72 1.92
CA GLN A 148 1.60 11.65 3.04
C GLN A 148 1.64 10.96 4.43
N PRO A 149 0.80 9.95 4.74
CA PRO A 149 0.87 9.29 6.05
C PRO A 149 2.21 8.61 6.34
N THR A 150 2.86 8.07 5.29
CA THR A 150 4.15 7.38 5.43
C THR A 150 5.27 8.38 5.66
N ILE A 151 5.24 9.51 4.95
CA ILE A 151 6.18 10.62 5.13
C ILE A 151 6.01 11.25 6.52
N ASP A 152 4.78 11.48 6.95
CA ASP A 152 4.50 12.10 8.24
C ASP A 152 4.90 11.15 9.39
N SER A 153 4.63 9.85 9.27
CA SER A 153 5.14 8.86 10.22
C SER A 153 6.67 8.89 10.28
N ALA A 154 7.35 8.92 9.12
CA ALA A 154 8.81 8.99 9.04
C ALA A 154 9.41 10.22 9.75
N LYS A 155 8.74 11.38 9.68
CA LYS A 155 9.18 12.60 10.39
C LYS A 155 9.03 12.51 11.91
N THR A 156 8.07 11.72 12.40
CA THR A 156 7.77 11.62 13.84
C THR A 156 8.60 10.57 14.57
N TYR A 157 9.21 9.64 13.85
CA TYR A 157 10.00 8.57 14.45
C TYR A 157 11.20 9.14 15.22
N GLY A 158 11.31 8.75 16.49
CA GLY A 158 12.41 9.15 17.38
C GLY A 158 12.22 10.50 18.08
N ILE A 159 11.26 11.34 17.65
CA ILE A 159 10.94 12.62 18.32
C ILE A 159 9.68 12.48 19.19
N VAL A 160 8.59 11.96 18.60
CA VAL A 160 7.28 11.90 19.26
C VAL A 160 6.87 10.47 19.60
N SER A 161 7.26 9.50 18.77
CA SER A 161 6.90 8.10 18.98
C SER A 161 8.06 7.17 18.64
N LEU A 162 8.19 6.13 19.45
CA LEU A 162 9.02 4.96 19.14
C LEU A 162 8.15 3.94 18.39
N PRO A 163 8.54 3.51 17.19
CA PRO A 163 7.78 2.51 16.43
C PRO A 163 7.57 1.23 17.24
N GLY A 164 6.36 0.67 17.20
CA GLY A 164 6.00 -0.50 18.00
C GLY A 164 6.89 -1.74 17.75
N MET A 165 7.34 -1.94 16.51
CA MET A 165 8.29 -3.02 16.18
C MET A 165 9.65 -2.80 16.86
N MET A 166 10.17 -1.57 16.85
CA MET A 166 11.44 -1.22 17.49
C MET A 166 11.35 -1.43 19.01
N SER A 167 10.30 -0.90 19.65
CA SER A 167 10.07 -1.12 21.09
C SER A 167 9.89 -2.61 21.42
N GLY A 168 9.20 -3.37 20.56
CA GLY A 168 9.02 -4.81 20.73
C GLY A 168 10.34 -5.59 20.69
N LEU A 169 11.26 -5.23 19.78
CA LEU A 169 12.60 -5.84 19.73
C LEU A 169 13.42 -5.51 20.99
N ILE A 170 13.35 -4.27 21.46
CA ILE A 170 14.03 -3.84 22.69
C ILE A 170 13.48 -4.60 23.91
N PHE A 171 12.16 -4.74 24.04
CA PHE A 171 11.55 -5.53 25.12
C PHE A 171 11.87 -7.02 25.03
N ALA A 172 12.13 -7.55 23.83
CA ALA A 172 12.60 -8.91 23.62
C ALA A 172 14.10 -9.11 23.95
N GLY A 173 14.79 -8.07 24.46
CA GLY A 173 16.20 -8.13 24.85
C GLY A 173 17.18 -7.98 23.69
N VAL A 174 16.70 -7.56 22.51
CA VAL A 174 17.58 -7.23 21.37
C VAL A 174 18.29 -5.92 21.64
N ASP A 175 19.58 -5.85 21.27
CA ASP A 175 20.38 -4.64 21.37
C ASP A 175 19.66 -3.43 20.72
N PRO A 176 19.51 -2.30 21.43
CA PRO A 176 18.80 -1.13 20.92
C PRO A 176 19.40 -0.57 19.63
N VAL A 177 20.73 -0.64 19.45
CA VAL A 177 21.38 -0.15 18.23
C VAL A 177 21.01 -1.02 17.04
N PHE A 178 20.91 -2.34 17.23
CA PHE A 178 20.41 -3.24 16.20
C PHE A 178 18.93 -2.96 15.87
N ALA A 179 18.08 -2.77 16.88
CA ALA A 179 16.66 -2.45 16.67
C ALA A 179 16.46 -1.15 15.88
N ILE A 180 17.28 -0.11 16.16
CA ILE A 180 17.26 1.16 15.42
C ILE A 180 17.65 0.96 13.96
N LYS A 181 18.75 0.23 13.68
CA LYS A 181 19.19 -0.06 12.30
C LYS A 181 18.10 -0.78 11.50
N TYR A 182 17.45 -1.76 12.12
CA TYR A 182 16.35 -2.50 11.51
C TYR A 182 15.15 -1.60 11.23
N GLN A 183 14.82 -0.70 12.17
CA GLN A 183 13.74 0.25 11.99
C GLN A 183 14.03 1.23 10.84
N ILE A 184 15.24 1.76 10.74
CA ILE A 184 15.65 2.64 9.62
C ILE A 184 15.43 1.92 8.28
N MET A 185 15.86 0.66 8.16
CA MET A 185 15.60 -0.17 6.98
C MET A 185 14.09 -0.27 6.68
N VAL A 186 13.26 -0.56 7.68
CA VAL A 186 11.80 -0.66 7.53
C VAL A 186 11.19 0.66 7.07
N VAL A 187 11.66 1.82 7.55
CA VAL A 187 11.15 3.13 7.12
C VAL A 187 11.43 3.37 5.64
N PHE A 188 12.66 3.13 5.18
CA PHE A 188 13.01 3.26 3.76
C PHE A 188 12.23 2.26 2.88
N MET A 189 12.09 1.03 3.35
CA MET A 189 11.27 0.00 2.72
C MET A 189 9.82 0.47 2.52
N LEU A 190 9.18 1.01 3.56
CA LEU A 190 7.79 1.46 3.50
C LEU A 190 7.63 2.71 2.63
N LEU A 191 8.58 3.65 2.67
CA LEU A 191 8.58 4.82 1.78
C LEU A 191 8.68 4.40 0.31
N SER A 192 9.58 3.47 -0.01
CA SER A 192 9.73 2.92 -1.36
C SER A 192 8.47 2.21 -1.82
N ALA A 193 7.95 1.29 -1.00
CA ALA A 193 6.79 0.49 -1.38
C ALA A 193 5.52 1.32 -1.56
N THR A 194 5.27 2.29 -0.66
CA THR A 194 4.10 3.18 -0.77
C THR A 194 4.22 4.16 -1.93
N SER A 195 5.44 4.61 -2.26
CA SER A 195 5.68 5.40 -3.47
C SER A 195 5.35 4.60 -4.72
N LEU A 196 5.92 3.40 -4.87
CA LEU A 196 5.65 2.52 -6.01
C LEU A 196 4.15 2.19 -6.13
N ALA A 197 3.51 1.83 -5.03
CA ALA A 197 2.09 1.51 -4.99
C ALA A 197 1.21 2.71 -5.41
N SER A 198 1.52 3.91 -4.89
CA SER A 198 0.77 5.13 -5.20
C SER A 198 0.92 5.52 -6.66
N VAL A 199 2.15 5.45 -7.21
CA VAL A 199 2.42 5.74 -8.62
C VAL A 199 1.72 4.71 -9.50
N CYS A 200 1.98 3.42 -9.34
CA CYS A 200 1.37 2.37 -10.17
C CYS A 200 -0.15 2.45 -10.15
N SER A 201 -0.75 2.57 -8.96
CA SER A 201 -2.22 2.60 -8.85
C SER A 201 -2.82 3.83 -9.50
N SER A 202 -2.19 5.00 -9.35
CA SER A 202 -2.65 6.25 -9.93
C SER A 202 -2.52 6.23 -11.47
N TYR A 203 -1.40 5.73 -11.99
CA TYR A 203 -1.17 5.59 -13.43
C TYR A 203 -2.09 4.55 -14.09
N ILE A 204 -2.49 3.49 -13.38
CA ILE A 204 -3.44 2.52 -13.93
C ILE A 204 -4.89 3.03 -13.78
N ALA A 205 -5.21 3.70 -12.67
CA ALA A 205 -6.57 4.12 -12.37
C ALA A 205 -7.03 5.36 -13.14
N TYR A 206 -6.15 6.30 -13.54
CA TYR A 206 -6.60 7.50 -14.27
C TYR A 206 -7.34 7.16 -15.56
N ARG A 207 -6.93 6.08 -16.25
CA ARG A 207 -7.58 5.60 -17.47
C ARG A 207 -9.03 5.18 -17.26
N ARG A 208 -9.44 4.92 -16.02
CA ARG A 208 -10.83 4.54 -15.67
C ARG A 208 -11.78 5.73 -15.59
N PHE A 209 -11.26 6.95 -15.61
CA PHE A 209 -12.06 8.17 -15.65
C PHE A 209 -12.34 8.65 -17.09
N PHE A 210 -11.81 7.98 -18.11
CA PHE A 210 -12.02 8.32 -19.51
C PHE A 210 -12.67 7.16 -20.27
N ASN A 211 -13.55 7.47 -21.22
CA ASN A 211 -14.01 6.49 -22.22
C ASN A 211 -13.05 6.42 -23.43
N ASP A 212 -13.35 5.56 -24.39
CA ASP A 212 -12.55 5.38 -25.62
C ASP A 212 -12.54 6.63 -26.52
N GLU A 213 -13.50 7.54 -26.33
CA GLU A 213 -13.62 8.85 -27.02
C GLU A 213 -12.96 10.00 -26.24
N PHE A 214 -12.20 9.70 -25.19
CA PHE A 214 -11.55 10.68 -24.30
C PHE A 214 -12.48 11.62 -23.53
N GLN A 215 -13.76 11.27 -23.39
CA GLN A 215 -14.69 11.97 -22.53
C GLN A 215 -14.57 11.48 -21.08
N ILE A 216 -14.82 12.37 -20.14
CA ILE A 216 -14.73 12.06 -18.72
C ILE A 216 -16.01 11.32 -18.28
N ILE A 217 -15.85 10.20 -17.59
CA ILE A 217 -16.95 9.45 -16.98
C ILE A 217 -16.90 9.68 -15.47
N ILE A 218 -17.74 10.60 -14.98
CA ILE A 218 -17.93 10.82 -13.54
C ILE A 218 -19.41 10.64 -13.22
N ASP A 219 -19.74 9.61 -12.44
CA ASP A 219 -21.05 9.44 -11.80
C ASP A 219 -21.06 10.09 -10.39
#